data_AF-A0AAD4ITK1-F1
#
_entry.id   AF-A0AAD4ITK1-F1
#
_cell.length_a   1.000
_cell.length_b   1.000
_cell.length_c   1.000
_cell.angle_alpha   90.00
_cell.angle_beta   90.00
_cell.angle_gamma   90.00
#
_symmetry.space_group_name_H-M   'P 1'
#
loop_
_entity.id
_entity.type
_entity.pdbx_description
1 polymer ?
#
loop_
_entity_poly.entity_id
_entity_poly.type
_entity_poly.pdbx_seq_one_letter_code
_entity_poly.pdbx_strand_id
1 'polypeptide(L)'
;MEGSSAGSGNSGLSRNSSARCIEFLLKDCYHGVRARLITSNTERNPFRRFQKCPVTKNDCGFYEWIDDELPQFQNECVRNMMRTNRNLDEQLK
;
A
#
# COMPACT_ATOMS: atom_id res chain seq x y z
N MET A 1 -10.15 49.77 5.11
CA MET A 1 -9.16 48.71 4.84
C MET A 1 -9.38 47.65 5.91
N GLU A 2 -10.25 46.70 5.61
CA GLU A 2 -10.62 45.65 6.56
C GLU A 2 -9.51 44.60 6.58
N GLY A 3 -8.81 44.52 7.72
CA GLY A 3 -8.02 43.35 8.06
C GLY A 3 -8.89 42.37 8.81
N SER A 4 -8.91 41.11 8.38
CA SER A 4 -9.24 39.96 9.21
C SER A 4 -8.76 38.68 8.53
N SER A 5 -7.70 38.12 9.10
CA SER A 5 -7.23 36.76 8.85
C SER A 5 -8.14 35.75 9.56
N ALA A 6 -8.61 34.74 8.83
CA ALA A 6 -9.04 33.45 9.36
C ALA A 6 -8.89 32.47 8.18
N GLY A 7 -8.02 31.46 8.22
CA GLY A 7 -8.06 30.36 9.18
C GLY A 7 -8.51 29.11 8.43
N SER A 8 -7.69 28.59 7.51
CA SER A 8 -8.02 27.37 6.76
C SER A 8 -7.65 26.13 7.55
N GLY A 9 -8.65 25.62 8.26
CA GLY A 9 -9.03 24.20 8.34
C GLY A 9 -7.92 23.16 8.32
N ASN A 10 -7.61 22.67 9.51
CA ASN A 10 -6.95 21.41 9.81
C ASN A 10 -7.54 20.25 8.97
N SER A 11 -6.75 19.64 8.10
CA SER A 11 -6.99 18.26 7.62
C SER A 11 -5.90 17.37 8.18
N GLY A 12 -6.07 17.04 9.46
CA GLY A 12 -5.32 16.02 10.16
C GLY A 12 -5.48 14.67 9.46
N LEU A 13 -4.56 14.37 8.55
CA LEU A 13 -4.16 13.02 8.27
C LEU A 13 -2.80 12.87 8.92
N SER A 14 -2.77 12.22 10.08
CA SER A 14 -1.56 11.60 10.59
C SER A 14 -1.13 10.54 9.57
N ARG A 15 -0.54 10.98 8.46
CA ARG A 15 0.07 10.11 7.47
C ARG A 15 1.30 9.59 8.16
N ASN A 16 1.23 8.32 8.55
CA ASN A 16 2.32 7.55 9.13
C ASN A 16 3.65 7.98 8.46
N SER A 17 4.67 8.35 9.23
CA SER A 17 5.92 8.92 8.70
C SER A 17 6.57 8.00 7.66
N SER A 18 6.39 6.69 7.81
CA SER A 18 6.77 5.64 6.87
C SER A 18 6.11 5.72 5.49
N ALA A 19 4.89 6.27 5.38
CA ALA A 19 4.22 6.47 4.09
C ALA A 19 4.87 7.56 3.24
N ARG A 20 5.40 8.61 3.88
CA ARG A 20 6.13 9.70 3.21
C ARG A 20 7.49 9.24 2.68
N CYS A 21 8.16 8.32 3.37
CA CYS A 21 9.44 7.76 2.90
C CYS A 21 9.29 6.96 1.60
N ILE A 22 8.15 6.27 1.43
CA ILE A 22 7.95 5.37 0.27
C ILE A 22 7.40 6.10 -0.94
N GLU A 23 6.74 7.24 -0.75
CA GLU A 23 6.32 8.08 -1.85
C GLU A 23 7.51 8.50 -2.73
N PHE A 24 8.73 8.57 -2.19
CA PHE A 24 9.96 8.79 -2.95
C PHE A 24 10.42 7.60 -3.80
N LEU A 25 10.06 6.36 -3.44
CA LEU A 25 10.43 5.15 -4.18
C LEU A 25 9.53 4.86 -5.37
N LEU A 26 8.38 5.53 -5.46
CA LEU A 26 7.48 5.32 -6.58
C LEU A 26 8.17 5.74 -7.88
N LYS A 27 7.93 4.97 -8.94
CA LYS A 27 8.43 5.28 -10.29
C LYS A 27 7.28 5.77 -11.16
N ASP A 28 7.63 6.40 -12.27
CA ASP A 28 6.64 6.69 -13.30
C ASP A 28 6.47 5.46 -14.18
N CYS A 29 5.22 5.15 -14.53
CA CYS A 29 4.89 4.04 -15.42
C CYS A 29 5.19 4.40 -16.88
N TYR A 30 4.96 3.47 -17.81
CA TYR A 30 5.20 3.69 -19.24
C TYR A 30 4.31 4.76 -19.89
N HIS A 31 3.27 5.25 -19.20
CA HIS A 31 2.48 6.41 -19.60
C HIS A 31 3.04 7.76 -19.10
N GLY A 32 4.16 7.75 -18.36
CA GLY A 32 4.71 8.95 -17.71
C GLY A 32 3.92 9.44 -16.50
N VAL A 33 3.07 8.58 -15.92
CA VAL A 33 2.26 8.89 -14.72
C VAL A 33 2.85 8.17 -13.51
N ARG A 34 2.90 8.86 -12.36
CA ARG A 34 3.36 8.29 -11.10
C ARG A 34 2.59 7.01 -10.73
N ALA A 35 3.31 5.94 -10.47
CA ALA A 35 2.74 4.67 -10.08
C ALA A 35 2.06 4.75 -8.70
N ARG A 36 1.12 3.84 -8.45
CA ARG A 36 0.43 3.72 -7.17
C ARG A 36 1.04 2.61 -6.33
N LEU A 37 1.32 2.90 -5.06
CA LEU A 37 1.67 1.91 -4.03
C LEU A 37 0.47 1.02 -3.69
N ILE A 38 0.66 -0.30 -3.69
CA ILE A 38 -0.36 -1.28 -3.34
C ILE A 38 0.26 -2.34 -2.42
N THR A 39 -0.45 -2.68 -1.35
CA THR A 39 -0.15 -3.85 -0.51
C THR A 39 -0.92 -5.06 -1.04
N SER A 40 -0.21 -6.16 -1.31
CA SER A 40 -0.86 -7.40 -1.73
C SER A 40 -1.63 -8.04 -0.57
N ASN A 41 -2.88 -8.38 -0.84
CA ASN A 41 -3.77 -9.13 0.06
C ASN A 41 -3.92 -10.60 -0.37
N THR A 42 -3.03 -11.09 -1.24
CA THR A 42 -3.06 -12.48 -1.71
C THR A 42 -2.36 -13.40 -0.72
N GLU A 43 -2.81 -14.66 -0.62
CA GLU A 43 -2.16 -15.67 0.23
C GLU A 43 -0.73 -16.00 -0.22
N ARG A 44 -0.45 -15.85 -1.53
CA ARG A 44 0.88 -16.15 -2.09
C ARG A 44 1.92 -15.09 -1.73
N ASN A 45 1.52 -13.82 -1.72
CA ASN A 45 2.39 -12.67 -1.42
C ASN A 45 1.73 -11.77 -0.36
N PRO A 46 1.50 -12.27 0.86
CA PRO A 46 0.76 -11.53 1.86
C PRO A 46 1.58 -10.32 2.32
N PHE A 47 0.92 -9.16 2.42
CA PHE A 47 1.48 -7.91 2.96
C PHE A 47 2.67 -7.30 2.18
N ARG A 48 3.14 -7.95 1.11
CA ARG A 48 4.23 -7.44 0.25
C ARG A 48 3.73 -6.28 -0.60
N ARG A 49 4.51 -5.20 -0.70
CA ARG A 49 4.11 -4.01 -1.48
C ARG A 49 4.68 -4.02 -2.88
N PHE A 50 3.85 -3.61 -3.83
CA PHE A 50 4.21 -3.40 -5.23
C PHE A 50 3.68 -2.06 -5.72
N GLN A 51 4.25 -1.57 -6.82
CA GLN A 51 3.75 -0.41 -7.54
C GLN A 51 3.20 -0.84 -8.90
N LYS A 52 2.09 -0.21 -9.33
CA LYS A 52 1.55 -0.41 -10.67
C LYS A 52 0.97 0.87 -11.27
N CYS A 53 0.75 0.86 -12.58
CA CYS A 53 0.09 1.96 -13.27
C CYS A 53 -1.30 2.23 -12.68
N PRO A 54 -1.65 3.50 -12.39
CA PRO A 54 -3.00 3.85 -11.93
C PRO A 54 -4.04 3.90 -13.06
N VAL A 55 -3.60 3.95 -14.33
CA VAL A 55 -4.49 4.03 -15.50
C VAL A 55 -5.03 2.63 -15.83
N THR A 56 -6.36 2.48 -15.83
CA THR A 56 -7.03 1.19 -16.08
C THR A 56 -7.56 1.03 -17.50
N LYS A 57 -7.78 2.15 -18.23
CA LYS A 57 -8.45 2.13 -19.53
C LYS A 57 -7.59 1.59 -20.68
N ASN A 58 -6.27 1.55 -20.51
CA ASN A 58 -5.32 0.93 -21.44
C ASN A 58 -4.29 0.19 -20.59
N ASP A 59 -4.14 -1.11 -20.80
CA ASP A 59 -3.24 -1.94 -19.98
C ASP A 59 -1.79 -1.49 -20.18
N CYS A 60 -1.28 -0.76 -19.19
CA CYS A 60 0.10 -0.26 -19.19
C CYS A 60 1.10 -1.41 -19.03
N GLY A 61 0.73 -2.48 -18.32
CA GLY A 61 1.67 -3.54 -17.93
C GLY A 61 2.75 -3.15 -16.92
N PHE A 62 2.83 -1.88 -16.48
CA PHE A 62 3.79 -1.46 -15.46
C PHE A 62 3.46 -2.08 -14.10
N TYR A 63 4.39 -2.87 -13.58
CA TYR A 63 4.32 -3.56 -12.29
C TYR A 63 5.73 -3.82 -11.75
N GLU A 64 5.97 -3.53 -10.47
CA GLU A 64 7.24 -3.81 -9.82
C GLU A 64 7.06 -4.03 -8.31
N TRP A 65 7.77 -4.99 -7.74
CA TRP A 65 7.84 -5.18 -6.29
C TRP A 65 8.72 -4.12 -5.63
N ILE A 66 8.27 -3.59 -4.49
CA ILE A 66 9.06 -2.65 -3.67
C ILE A 66 9.78 -3.39 -2.56
N ASP A 67 9.08 -4.34 -1.93
CA ASP A 67 9.65 -5.17 -0.88
C ASP A 67 10.21 -6.46 -1.47
N ASP A 68 11.28 -6.97 -0.87
CA ASP A 68 11.76 -8.32 -1.14
C ASP A 68 10.77 -9.38 -0.66
N GLU A 69 10.98 -10.62 -1.10
CA GLU A 69 10.25 -11.75 -0.53
C GLU A 69 10.64 -11.97 0.93
N LEU A 70 9.64 -12.27 1.77
CA LEU A 70 9.90 -12.64 3.14
C LEU A 70 10.72 -13.93 3.19
N PRO A 71 11.77 -14.00 4.05
CA PRO A 71 12.46 -15.25 4.36
C PRO A 71 11.48 -16.36 4.73
N GLN A 72 11.82 -17.60 4.42
CA GLN A 72 10.92 -18.76 4.57
C GLN A 72 10.24 -18.83 5.94
N PHE A 73 11.00 -18.64 7.02
CA PHE A 73 10.44 -18.65 8.38
C PHE A 73 9.38 -17.56 8.59
N GLN A 74 9.67 -16.32 8.17
CA GLN A 74 8.72 -15.22 8.29
C GLN A 74 7.48 -15.45 7.43
N ASN A 75 7.64 -15.99 6.22
CA ASN A 75 6.53 -16.35 5.36
C ASN A 75 5.63 -17.41 6.02
N GLU A 76 6.22 -18.45 6.63
CA GLU A 76 5.46 -19.47 7.34
C GLU A 76 4.73 -18.92 8.58
N CYS A 77 5.37 -18.02 9.35
CA CYS A 77 4.70 -17.31 10.43
C CYS A 77 3.47 -16.53 9.94
N VAL A 78 3.62 -15.78 8.84
CA VAL A 78 2.51 -15.03 8.24
C VAL A 78 1.39 -15.96 7.77
N ARG A 79 1.72 -17.08 7.13
CA ARG A 79 0.72 -18.08 6.71
C ARG A 79 -0.02 -18.69 7.89
N ASN A 80 0.70 -19.06 8.95
CA ASN A 80 0.09 -19.60 10.16
C ASN A 80 -0.85 -18.59 10.81
N MET A 81 -0.43 -17.33 10.91
CA MET A 81 -1.28 -16.26 11.41
C MET A 81 -2.56 -16.10 10.55
N MET A 82 -2.43 -16.09 9.22
CA MET A 82 -3.60 -15.99 8.32
C MET A 82 -4.57 -17.17 8.49
N ARG A 83 -4.05 -18.40 8.66
CA ARG A 83 -4.87 -19.58 8.96
C ARG A 83 -5.61 -19.42 10.29
N THR A 84 -4.91 -18.98 11.33
CA THR A 84 -5.51 -18.74 12.65
C THR A 84 -6.62 -17.70 12.56
N ASN A 85 -6.41 -16.58 11.85
CA ASN A 85 -7.44 -15.57 11.69
C ASN A 85 -8.70 -16.12 11.00
N ARG A 86 -8.54 -16.93 9.95
CA ARG A 86 -9.68 -17.58 9.29
C ARG A 86 -10.47 -18.47 10.24
N ASN A 87 -9.76 -19.28 11.05
CA ASN A 87 -10.40 -20.14 12.03
C ASN A 87 -11.11 -19.35 13.14
N LEU A 88 -10.61 -18.17 13.50
CA LEU A 88 -11.25 -17.26 14.45
C LEU A 88 -12.51 -16.63 13.84
N ASP A 89 -12.42 -16.18 12.58
CA ASP A 89 -13.56 -15.64 11.84
C ASP A 89 -14.68 -16.69 11.67
N GLU A 90 -14.34 -17.96 11.58
CA GLU A 90 -15.30 -19.08 11.58
C GLU A 90 -15.94 -19.32 12.96
N GLN A 91 -15.19 -19.17 14.05
CA GLN A 91 -15.72 -19.33 15.42
C GLN A 91 -16.64 -18.19 15.87
N LEU A 92 -16.52 -17.01 15.25
CA LEU A 92 -17.33 -15.83 15.56
C LEU A 92 -18.65 -15.77 14.76
N LYS A 93 -18.89 -16.73 13.87
CA LYS A 93 -20.15 -16.87 13.10
C LYS A 93 -21.13 -17.77 13.82
#